data_AF-A0A395HXK1-F1
#
_entry.id   AF-A0A395HXK1-F1
#
_cell.length_a   1.000
_cell.length_b   1.000
_cell.length_c   1.000
_cell.angle_alpha   90.00
_cell.angle_beta   90.00
_cell.angle_gamma   90.00
#
_symmetry.space_group_name_H-M   'P 1'
#
loop_
_entity.id
_entity.type
_entity.pdbx_description
1 polymer ?
#
loop_
_entity_poly.entity_id
_entity_poly.type
_entity_poly.pdbx_seq_one_letter_code
_entity_poly.pdbx_strand_id
1 'polypeptide(L)'
;MATSIFEPLSLGGAIPMRTRVIMGSMTRNRCINQGMPNDSLARYYADHARDGCGAIIVEGTFIAPRGAEWPNAPVMREISDLGLTVDGSYLRFVSQGHTDNITEIEDPHEIVEQLRRSVILAKEAGFDEVRLLSQGGYLLHNFPFSHSNVRTNQYGGTTIHRMLVSSCSPRLRLSKAGDLQTPGQRFGTFQIIVSVSGLTGLLILGSVLDAQHNTVYSGLQIFASVCALLGTLFIGVSTLLLRKARQARKI
;
A
#
# COMPACT_ATOMS: atom_id res chain seq x y z
N MET A 1 -1.09 18.74 -27.37
CA MET A 1 -2.50 18.72 -26.96
C MET A 1 -2.57 18.28 -25.51
N ALA A 2 -3.38 18.95 -24.68
CA ALA A 2 -3.60 18.52 -23.30
C ALA A 2 -4.41 17.21 -23.31
N THR A 3 -4.00 16.25 -22.49
CA THR A 3 -4.64 14.94 -22.38
C THR A 3 -5.93 15.08 -21.58
N SER A 4 -7.08 14.69 -22.13
CA SER A 4 -8.37 14.80 -21.43
C SER A 4 -8.50 13.77 -20.30
N ILE A 5 -9.22 14.15 -19.22
CA ILE A 5 -9.54 13.24 -18.12
C ILE A 5 -10.48 12.11 -18.55
N PHE A 6 -11.21 12.28 -19.65
CA PHE A 6 -12.14 11.27 -20.20
C PHE A 6 -11.49 10.34 -21.22
N GLU A 7 -10.23 10.56 -21.57
CA GLU A 7 -9.53 9.64 -22.47
C GLU A 7 -9.21 8.31 -21.76
N PRO A 8 -9.34 7.18 -22.47
CA PRO A 8 -8.92 5.90 -21.96
C PRO A 8 -7.42 5.86 -21.59
N LEU A 9 -7.09 5.00 -20.63
CA LEU A 9 -5.73 4.74 -20.18
C LEU A 9 -5.62 3.29 -19.71
N SER A 10 -4.48 2.64 -19.93
CA SER A 10 -4.16 1.40 -19.22
C SER A 10 -3.35 1.72 -17.96
N LEU A 11 -3.91 1.44 -16.78
CA LEU A 11 -3.22 1.59 -15.51
C LEU A 11 -2.30 0.37 -15.29
N GLY A 12 -1.02 0.61 -14.97
CA GLY A 12 -0.07 -0.49 -14.81
C GLY A 12 0.28 -1.23 -16.11
N GLY A 13 -0.21 -0.77 -17.26
CA GLY A 13 -0.12 -1.51 -18.53
C GLY A 13 -1.11 -2.68 -18.66
N ALA A 14 -1.81 -3.05 -17.58
CA ALA A 14 -2.66 -4.23 -17.51
C ALA A 14 -4.15 -3.92 -17.32
N ILE A 15 -4.50 -2.80 -16.68
CA ILE A 15 -5.88 -2.52 -16.27
C ILE A 15 -6.48 -1.47 -17.20
N PRO A 16 -7.38 -1.85 -18.12
CA PRO A 16 -8.00 -0.91 -19.03
C PRO A 16 -8.99 -0.01 -18.27
N MET A 17 -8.77 1.30 -18.32
CA MET A 17 -9.65 2.31 -17.76
C MET A 17 -10.27 3.14 -18.90
N ARG A 18 -11.60 3.24 -18.89
CA ARG A 18 -12.36 4.06 -19.86
C ARG A 18 -12.21 5.57 -19.65
N THR A 19 -11.91 5.99 -18.42
CA THR A 19 -11.65 7.39 -18.04
C THR A 19 -10.49 7.40 -17.05
N ARG A 20 -9.88 8.57 -16.80
CA ARG A 20 -8.80 8.76 -15.82
C ARG A 20 -9.32 9.10 -14.42
N VAL A 21 -10.62 8.92 -14.18
CA VAL A 21 -11.27 9.19 -12.89
C VAL A 21 -11.24 7.92 -12.05
N ILE A 22 -10.68 8.00 -10.84
CA ILE A 22 -10.60 6.88 -9.90
C ILE A 22 -11.40 7.23 -8.66
N MET A 23 -12.28 6.33 -8.24
CA MET A 23 -12.92 6.44 -6.93
C MET A 23 -11.91 6.07 -5.84
N GLY A 24 -11.68 6.99 -4.90
CA GLY A 24 -10.82 6.75 -3.75
C GLY A 24 -11.42 5.75 -2.76
N SER A 25 -10.55 5.14 -1.94
CA SER A 25 -10.97 4.26 -0.85
C SER A 25 -11.71 5.07 0.21
N MET A 26 -12.96 4.70 0.50
CA MET A 26 -13.81 5.39 1.48
C MET A 26 -14.55 4.37 2.34
N THR A 27 -14.20 4.29 3.64
CA THR A 27 -14.91 3.46 4.62
C THR A 27 -16.39 3.81 4.66
N ARG A 28 -17.25 2.80 4.50
CA ARG A 28 -18.71 2.95 4.53
C ARG A 28 -19.33 2.42 5.81
N ASN A 29 -18.65 1.47 6.46
CA ASN A 29 -19.12 0.85 7.70
C ASN A 29 -20.54 0.26 7.55
N ARG A 30 -20.78 -0.45 6.44
CA ARG A 30 -22.10 -0.98 6.03
C ARG A 30 -22.15 -2.51 5.97
N CYS A 31 -21.08 -3.21 6.32
CA CYS A 31 -21.09 -4.66 6.32
C CYS A 31 -22.01 -5.20 7.41
N ILE A 32 -22.52 -6.41 7.20
CA ILE A 32 -23.32 -7.16 8.15
C ILE A 32 -22.55 -8.41 8.55
N ASN A 33 -23.12 -9.23 9.44
CA ASN A 33 -22.59 -10.56 9.74
C ASN A 33 -21.07 -10.55 9.99
N GLN A 34 -20.66 -9.56 10.77
CA GLN A 34 -19.28 -9.37 11.18
C GLN A 34 -18.27 -9.12 10.04
N GLY A 35 -18.63 -8.24 9.11
CA GLY A 35 -17.72 -7.78 8.04
C GLY A 35 -18.00 -8.38 6.67
N MET A 36 -19.13 -9.07 6.51
CA MET A 36 -19.63 -9.52 5.22
C MET A 36 -20.31 -8.38 4.46
N PRO A 37 -19.95 -8.13 3.19
CA PRO A 37 -20.68 -7.24 2.31
C PRO A 37 -22.15 -7.64 2.17
N ASN A 38 -23.02 -6.66 1.92
CA ASN A 38 -24.43 -6.87 1.62
C ASN A 38 -24.83 -6.18 0.32
N ASP A 39 -26.10 -6.37 -0.08
CA ASP A 39 -26.65 -5.77 -1.30
C ASP A 39 -26.54 -4.24 -1.34
N SER A 40 -26.62 -3.56 -0.20
CA SER A 40 -26.45 -2.10 -0.15
C SER A 40 -25.04 -1.69 -0.54
N LEU A 41 -24.04 -2.42 -0.05
CA LEU A 41 -22.63 -2.17 -0.38
C LEU A 41 -22.31 -2.55 -1.83
N ALA A 42 -22.86 -3.67 -2.31
CA ALA A 42 -22.73 -4.07 -3.72
C ALA A 42 -23.35 -3.03 -4.67
N ARG A 43 -24.57 -2.55 -4.38
CA ARG A 43 -25.24 -1.48 -5.13
C ARG A 43 -24.42 -0.20 -5.14
N TYR A 44 -23.86 0.19 -4.00
CA TYR A 44 -23.03 1.39 -3.90
C TYR A 44 -21.85 1.38 -4.89
N TYR A 45 -21.07 0.28 -4.94
CA TYR A 45 -19.97 0.19 -5.91
C TYR A 45 -20.47 0.01 -7.36
N ALA A 46 -21.58 -0.69 -7.56
CA ALA A 46 -22.19 -0.83 -8.89
C ALA A 46 -22.64 0.52 -9.47
N ASP A 47 -23.17 1.43 -8.64
CA ASP A 47 -23.58 2.76 -9.07
C ASP A 47 -22.35 3.60 -9.45
N HIS A 48 -21.26 3.57 -8.67
CA HIS A 48 -20.00 4.26 -9.03
C HIS A 48 -19.36 3.66 -10.30
N ALA A 49 -19.52 2.35 -10.50
CA ALA A 49 -19.10 1.69 -11.73
C ALA A 49 -19.98 2.05 -12.93
N ARG A 50 -21.24 2.49 -12.70
CA ARG A 50 -22.12 3.00 -13.75
C ARG A 50 -21.82 4.47 -14.08
N ASP A 51 -21.46 5.26 -13.10
CA ASP A 51 -21.21 6.72 -13.20
C ASP A 51 -19.92 7.10 -13.94
N GLY A 52 -19.23 6.15 -14.58
CA GLY A 52 -18.15 6.44 -15.50
C GLY A 52 -16.74 6.42 -14.91
N CYS A 53 -16.56 6.06 -13.63
CA CYS A 53 -15.22 5.86 -13.04
C CYS A 53 -14.41 4.84 -13.86
N GLY A 54 -13.14 5.14 -14.12
CA GLY A 54 -12.23 4.23 -14.82
C GLY A 54 -11.74 3.09 -13.92
N ALA A 55 -11.65 3.32 -12.61
CA ALA A 55 -11.34 2.31 -11.60
C ALA A 55 -11.98 2.67 -10.26
N ILE A 56 -12.18 1.66 -9.42
CA ILE A 56 -12.71 1.81 -8.06
C ILE A 56 -11.72 1.21 -7.07
N ILE A 57 -11.33 2.00 -6.08
CA ILE A 57 -10.61 1.49 -4.91
C ILE A 57 -11.66 1.26 -3.83
N VAL A 58 -11.93 0.01 -3.50
CA VAL A 58 -12.88 -0.34 -2.44
C VAL A 58 -12.38 0.14 -1.08
N GLU A 59 -13.30 0.19 -0.13
CA GLU A 59 -13.00 0.60 1.24
C GLU A 59 -11.94 -0.28 1.92
N GLY A 60 -11.34 0.26 2.98
CA GLY A 60 -10.36 -0.45 3.79
C GLY A 60 -10.94 -1.77 4.27
N THR A 61 -10.36 -2.87 3.79
CA THR A 61 -10.78 -4.23 4.14
C THR A 61 -9.74 -4.83 5.07
N PHE A 62 -10.18 -5.19 6.27
CA PHE A 62 -9.31 -5.72 7.31
C PHE A 62 -8.94 -7.18 7.02
N ILE A 63 -7.74 -7.57 7.43
CA ILE A 63 -7.23 -8.95 7.30
C ILE A 63 -7.63 -9.86 8.47
N ALA A 64 -8.07 -9.24 9.57
CA ALA A 64 -8.46 -9.91 10.79
C ALA A 64 -9.49 -9.05 11.56
N PRO A 65 -10.49 -9.64 12.22
CA PRO A 65 -11.49 -8.90 13.00
C PRO A 65 -10.89 -8.06 14.12
N ARG A 66 -9.82 -8.54 14.74
CA ARG A 66 -9.11 -7.81 15.81
C ARG A 66 -8.54 -6.48 15.33
N GLY A 67 -8.21 -6.37 14.05
CA GLY A 67 -7.70 -5.14 13.45
C GLY A 67 -8.80 -4.15 13.07
N ALA A 68 -10.07 -4.57 13.06
CA ALA A 68 -11.19 -3.72 12.65
C ALA A 68 -11.54 -2.72 13.75
N GLU A 69 -11.42 -1.43 13.43
CA GLU A 69 -11.76 -0.33 14.33
C GLU A 69 -13.25 0.03 14.31
N TRP A 70 -13.97 -0.37 13.24
CA TRP A 70 -15.40 -0.09 13.09
C TRP A 70 -16.26 -1.36 13.14
N PRO A 71 -17.46 -1.31 13.75
CA PRO A 71 -18.35 -2.47 13.95
C PRO A 71 -18.72 -3.21 12.66
N ASN A 72 -18.87 -2.46 11.57
CA ASN A 72 -19.42 -2.93 10.30
C ASN A 72 -18.44 -2.69 9.14
N ALA A 73 -17.13 -2.71 9.42
CA ALA A 73 -16.12 -2.69 8.38
C ALA A 73 -15.93 -4.08 7.73
N PRO A 74 -15.54 -4.14 6.44
CA PRO A 74 -15.33 -5.40 5.77
C PRO A 74 -14.07 -6.12 6.27
N VAL A 75 -14.11 -7.45 6.30
CA VAL A 75 -12.97 -8.30 6.65
C VAL A 75 -12.80 -9.38 5.58
N MET A 76 -11.59 -9.51 5.03
CA MET A 76 -11.25 -10.52 4.02
C MET A 76 -10.63 -11.74 4.69
N ARG A 77 -11.39 -12.84 4.82
CA ARG A 77 -10.96 -14.06 5.51
C ARG A 77 -11.71 -15.29 5.01
N GLU A 78 -11.26 -16.47 5.42
CA GLU A 78 -11.97 -17.71 5.10
C GLU A 78 -13.25 -17.87 5.94
N ILE A 79 -14.22 -18.59 5.37
CA ILE A 79 -15.49 -18.90 6.04
C ILE A 79 -15.27 -19.83 7.25
N SER A 80 -14.28 -20.71 7.17
CA SER A 80 -13.84 -21.59 8.26
C SER A 80 -13.50 -20.80 9.53
N ASP A 81 -12.94 -19.61 9.38
CA ASP A 81 -12.53 -18.77 10.50
C ASP A 81 -13.70 -17.98 11.14
N LEU A 82 -14.91 -18.03 10.56
CA LEU A 82 -16.11 -17.37 11.10
C LEU A 82 -16.73 -18.11 12.29
N GLY A 83 -16.18 -19.27 12.69
CA GLY A 83 -16.68 -19.99 13.85
C GLY A 83 -18.18 -20.31 13.71
N LEU A 84 -18.57 -20.88 12.57
CA LEU A 84 -19.96 -21.25 12.32
C LEU A 84 -20.39 -22.32 13.33
N THR A 85 -21.41 -22.02 14.14
CA THR A 85 -22.18 -23.09 14.78
C THR A 85 -23.22 -23.62 13.79
N VAL A 86 -23.63 -24.89 13.96
CA VAL A 86 -24.50 -25.68 13.04
C VAL A 86 -25.86 -25.01 12.76
N ASP A 87 -26.22 -24.04 13.59
CA ASP A 87 -27.43 -23.23 13.66
C ASP A 87 -27.33 -21.88 12.91
N GLY A 88 -26.21 -21.60 12.23
CA GLY A 88 -26.05 -20.41 11.38
C GLY A 88 -25.80 -19.10 12.15
N SER A 89 -25.58 -19.17 13.46
CA SER A 89 -25.13 -18.04 14.28
C SER A 89 -23.61 -17.89 14.25
N TYR A 90 -23.14 -16.67 13.99
CA TYR A 90 -21.72 -16.32 14.01
C TYR A 90 -21.20 -16.25 15.46
N LEU A 91 -20.08 -16.92 15.77
CA LEU A 91 -19.40 -16.72 17.06
C LEU A 91 -19.08 -15.22 17.22
N ARG A 92 -19.68 -14.59 18.24
CA ARG A 92 -19.53 -13.16 18.54
C ARG A 92 -18.04 -12.86 18.72
N PHE A 93 -17.48 -11.99 17.87
CA PHE A 93 -16.05 -11.64 17.94
C PHE A 93 -15.67 -11.09 19.32
N VAL A 94 -14.42 -11.39 19.68
CA VAL A 94 -13.65 -10.66 20.69
C VAL A 94 -13.77 -9.16 20.38
N SER A 95 -13.95 -8.34 21.42
CA SER A 95 -14.14 -6.89 21.31
C SER A 95 -13.20 -6.27 20.28
N GLN A 96 -13.73 -5.40 19.43
CA GLN A 96 -12.95 -4.65 18.45
C GLN A 96 -11.77 -3.94 19.09
N GLY A 97 -10.67 -3.83 18.33
CA GLY A 97 -9.51 -3.08 18.78
C GLY A 97 -9.90 -1.62 19.03
N HIS A 98 -9.82 -1.20 20.29
CA HIS A 98 -9.86 0.21 20.69
C HIS A 98 -8.59 0.52 21.48
N THR A 99 -8.33 1.81 21.75
CA THR A 99 -7.18 2.29 22.53
C THR A 99 -6.97 1.55 23.85
N ASP A 100 -8.01 0.93 24.37
CA ASP A 100 -8.03 0.30 25.69
C ASP A 100 -7.66 -1.20 25.65
N ASN A 101 -7.56 -1.80 24.46
CA ASN A 101 -7.25 -3.22 24.23
C ASN A 101 -6.00 -3.42 23.35
N ILE A 102 -5.01 -2.55 23.50
CA ILE A 102 -3.75 -2.62 22.75
C ILE A 102 -2.90 -3.75 23.34
N THR A 103 -2.59 -4.75 22.53
CA THR A 103 -1.60 -5.77 22.87
C THR A 103 -0.42 -5.63 21.93
N GLU A 104 0.78 -5.68 22.49
CA GLU A 104 1.99 -5.68 21.70
C GLU A 104 2.02 -6.89 20.76
N ILE A 105 2.35 -6.66 19.50
CA ILE A 105 2.55 -7.75 18.53
C ILE A 105 3.94 -8.31 18.78
N GLU A 106 4.05 -9.52 19.30
CA GLU A 106 5.35 -10.15 19.58
C GLU A 106 6.08 -10.47 18.27
N ASP A 107 5.41 -11.17 17.35
CA ASP A 107 5.94 -11.53 16.02
C ASP A 107 5.08 -10.94 14.88
N PRO A 108 5.58 -9.91 14.17
CA PRO A 108 4.92 -9.35 12.98
C PRO A 108 4.77 -10.32 11.80
N HIS A 109 5.46 -11.47 11.78
CA HIS A 109 5.31 -12.47 10.72
C HIS A 109 3.89 -13.02 10.64
N GLU A 110 3.17 -13.11 11.76
CA GLU A 110 1.77 -13.53 11.76
C GLU A 110 0.88 -12.57 10.95
N ILE A 111 1.11 -11.26 11.09
CA ILE A 111 0.39 -10.22 10.36
C ILE A 111 0.74 -10.26 8.86
N VAL A 112 2.01 -10.49 8.54
CA VAL A 112 2.48 -10.67 7.15
C VAL A 112 1.79 -11.87 6.50
N GLU A 113 1.64 -12.97 7.24
CA GLU A 113 0.96 -14.17 6.75
C GLU A 113 -0.55 -13.95 6.57
N GLN A 114 -1.21 -13.23 7.49
CA GLN A 114 -2.61 -12.82 7.34
C GLN A 114 -2.82 -11.91 6.13
N LEU A 115 -1.91 -10.95 5.90
CA LEU A 115 -1.90 -10.12 4.68
C LEU A 115 -1.78 -10.99 3.42
N ARG A 116 -0.84 -11.93 3.42
CA ARG A 116 -0.63 -12.84 2.29
C ARG A 116 -1.89 -13.64 1.96
N ARG A 117 -2.57 -14.18 2.97
CA ARG A 117 -3.83 -14.91 2.79
C ARG A 117 -4.95 -14.01 2.26
N SER A 118 -5.09 -12.82 2.81
CA SER A 118 -6.12 -11.85 2.37
C SER A 118 -5.93 -11.43 0.91
N VAL A 119 -4.69 -11.30 0.44
CA VAL A 119 -4.38 -11.03 -0.97
C VAL A 119 -4.82 -12.17 -1.88
N ILE A 120 -4.63 -13.43 -1.45
CA ILE A 120 -5.06 -14.61 -2.21
C ILE A 120 -6.59 -14.62 -2.32
N LEU A 121 -7.29 -14.42 -1.21
CA LEU A 121 -8.75 -14.36 -1.18
C LEU A 121 -9.30 -13.23 -2.07
N ALA A 122 -8.67 -12.05 -2.04
CA ALA A 122 -9.06 -10.95 -2.92
C ALA A 122 -8.91 -11.33 -4.40
N LYS A 123 -7.83 -12.01 -4.76
CA LYS A 123 -7.62 -12.49 -6.13
C LYS A 123 -8.65 -13.56 -6.53
N GLU A 124 -8.96 -14.49 -5.64
CA GLU A 124 -9.98 -15.53 -5.85
C GLU A 124 -11.39 -14.93 -5.97
N ALA A 125 -11.67 -13.85 -5.23
CA ALA A 125 -12.90 -13.08 -5.33
C ALA A 125 -12.99 -12.20 -6.61
N GLY A 126 -11.93 -12.17 -7.44
CA GLY A 126 -11.92 -11.48 -8.73
C GLY A 126 -11.50 -10.02 -8.69
N PHE A 127 -10.84 -9.55 -7.62
CA PHE A 127 -10.24 -8.21 -7.61
C PHE A 127 -9.04 -8.13 -8.56
N ASP A 128 -8.96 -7.05 -9.35
CA ASP A 128 -7.86 -6.84 -10.30
C ASP A 128 -6.52 -6.60 -9.59
N GLU A 129 -6.53 -5.86 -8.48
CA GLU A 129 -5.34 -5.45 -7.72
C GLU A 129 -5.63 -5.29 -6.23
N VAL A 130 -4.59 -5.38 -5.41
CA VAL A 130 -4.65 -5.15 -3.96
C VAL A 130 -3.74 -4.00 -3.57
N ARG A 131 -4.23 -3.09 -2.71
CA ARG A 131 -3.44 -1.97 -2.17
C ARG A 131 -3.25 -2.14 -0.67
N LEU A 132 -2.00 -2.11 -0.23
CA LEU A 132 -1.65 -2.09 1.19
C LEU A 132 -1.86 -0.71 1.78
N LEU A 133 -2.61 -0.64 2.88
CA LEU A 133 -2.85 0.60 3.60
C LEU A 133 -1.73 0.83 4.63
N SER A 134 -0.81 1.73 4.29
CA SER A 134 0.34 2.09 5.14
C SER A 134 0.39 3.59 5.43
N GLN A 135 -0.77 4.21 5.64
CA GLN A 135 -0.93 5.63 5.97
C GLN A 135 -1.92 5.80 7.13
N GLY A 136 -2.18 7.03 7.57
CA GLY A 136 -3.29 7.34 8.47
C GLY A 136 -3.17 6.81 9.90
N GLY A 137 -1.98 6.40 10.35
CA GLY A 137 -1.78 5.86 11.71
C GLY A 137 -2.15 4.39 11.88
N TYR A 138 -2.46 3.67 10.79
CA TYR A 138 -2.74 2.24 10.84
C TYR A 138 -1.48 1.41 11.11
N LEU A 139 -1.66 0.12 11.38
CA LEU A 139 -0.61 -0.77 11.86
C LEU A 139 0.70 -0.70 11.06
N LEU A 140 0.63 -0.85 9.73
CA LEU A 140 1.82 -0.78 8.87
C LEU A 140 2.48 0.61 8.86
N HIS A 141 1.70 1.67 9.05
CA HIS A 141 2.21 3.03 9.19
C HIS A 141 2.97 3.18 10.51
N ASN A 142 2.60 2.51 11.59
CA ASN A 142 3.20 2.71 12.91
C ASN A 142 4.58 2.07 13.08
N PHE A 143 4.92 1.03 12.30
CA PHE A 143 6.21 0.35 12.43
C PHE A 143 7.42 1.24 12.11
N PRO A 144 7.44 2.04 11.02
CA PRO A 144 8.56 2.90 10.68
C PRO A 144 8.86 4.06 11.65
N PHE A 145 7.87 4.58 12.37
CA PHE A 145 8.05 5.80 13.18
C PHE A 145 8.49 5.48 14.61
N SER A 146 9.52 6.18 15.08
CA SER A 146 10.07 6.03 16.43
C SER A 146 9.10 6.46 17.54
N HIS A 147 8.14 7.34 17.23
CA HIS A 147 7.12 7.78 18.20
C HIS A 147 6.12 6.66 18.52
N SER A 148 5.79 5.81 17.55
CA SER A 148 4.82 4.71 17.71
C SER A 148 5.47 3.35 17.92
N ASN A 149 6.71 3.14 17.45
CA ASN A 149 7.46 1.91 17.62
C ASN A 149 8.70 2.15 18.49
N VAL A 150 8.52 1.97 19.79
CA VAL A 150 9.56 2.08 20.84
C VAL A 150 10.20 0.73 21.18
N ARG A 151 9.98 -0.31 20.37
CA ARG A 151 10.51 -1.65 20.61
C ARG A 151 12.03 -1.64 20.58
N THR A 152 12.65 -2.55 21.32
CA THR A 152 14.11 -2.74 21.37
C THR A 152 14.57 -4.03 20.70
N ASN A 153 13.65 -4.81 20.14
CA ASN A 153 13.93 -6.06 19.44
C ASN A 153 14.20 -5.86 17.94
N GLN A 154 14.31 -6.95 17.18
CA GLN A 154 14.62 -6.94 15.73
C GLN A 154 13.59 -6.22 14.83
N TYR A 155 12.45 -5.79 15.40
CA TYR A 155 11.40 -5.04 14.69
C TYR A 155 11.31 -3.58 15.17
N GLY A 156 12.23 -3.10 16.01
CA GLY A 156 12.32 -1.72 16.47
C GLY A 156 13.73 -1.25 16.84
N GLY A 157 13.82 -0.08 17.47
CA GLY A 157 15.09 0.52 17.89
C GLY A 157 15.76 1.26 16.73
N THR A 158 16.47 0.57 15.85
CA THR A 158 17.09 1.20 14.68
C THR A 158 16.06 1.42 13.57
N THR A 159 16.31 2.38 12.69
CA THR A 159 15.46 2.63 11.50
C THR A 159 15.33 1.39 10.62
N ILE A 160 16.38 0.56 10.51
CA ILE A 160 16.40 -0.67 9.72
C ILE A 160 15.43 -1.71 10.30
N HIS A 161 15.52 -1.96 11.60
CA HIS A 161 14.63 -2.89 12.29
C HIS A 161 13.16 -2.44 12.23
N ARG A 162 12.91 -1.13 12.32
CA ARG A 162 11.55 -0.57 12.15
C ARG A 162 10.96 -0.77 10.76
N MET A 163 11.78 -0.85 9.72
CA MET A 163 11.33 -1.02 8.33
C MET A 163 11.21 -2.46 7.88
N LEU A 164 11.76 -3.40 8.66
CA LEU A 164 11.79 -4.82 8.34
C LEU A 164 10.38 -5.37 8.10
N VAL A 165 9.40 -5.01 8.93
CA VAL A 165 8.00 -5.46 8.79
C VAL A 165 7.34 -4.94 7.51
N SER A 166 7.55 -3.65 7.19
CA SER A 166 7.08 -3.06 5.93
C SER A 166 7.75 -3.70 4.71
N SER A 167 9.00 -4.16 4.85
CA SER A 167 9.75 -4.84 3.78
C SER A 167 9.45 -6.34 3.64
N CYS A 168 9.04 -7.00 4.72
CA CYS A 168 8.65 -8.41 4.77
C CYS A 168 7.20 -8.65 4.37
N SER A 169 6.37 -7.60 4.30
CA SER A 169 5.07 -7.65 3.62
C SER A 169 5.27 -8.33 2.26
N PRO A 170 4.39 -9.28 1.89
CA PRO A 170 4.66 -10.21 0.79
C PRO A 170 5.19 -9.44 -0.41
N ARG A 171 6.30 -9.93 -1.00
CA ARG A 171 6.84 -9.45 -2.28
C ARG A 171 5.72 -9.55 -3.31
N LEU A 172 4.85 -8.54 -3.37
CA LEU A 172 3.93 -8.32 -4.45
C LEU A 172 4.83 -7.98 -5.63
N ARG A 173 5.25 -9.01 -6.35
CA ARG A 173 5.48 -8.87 -7.78
C ARG A 173 4.19 -8.29 -8.32
N LEU A 174 4.17 -6.98 -8.51
CA LEU A 174 3.36 -6.31 -9.52
C LEU A 174 3.75 -6.96 -10.86
N SER A 175 3.12 -8.09 -11.19
CA SER A 175 2.98 -8.59 -12.55
C SER A 175 2.34 -9.98 -12.55
N LYS A 176 1.14 -10.05 -13.13
CA LYS A 176 1.02 -10.73 -14.43
C LYS A 176 -0.21 -10.27 -15.21
N ALA A 177 0.00 -9.31 -16.11
CA ALA A 177 -0.50 -9.42 -17.48
C ALA A 177 0.56 -8.75 -18.39
N GLY A 178 1.29 -9.59 -19.14
CA GLY A 178 2.11 -9.16 -20.28
C GLY A 178 3.44 -8.45 -19.96
N ASP A 179 4.52 -9.22 -20.07
CA ASP A 179 5.86 -8.79 -20.47
C ASP A 179 6.65 -7.80 -19.57
N LEU A 180 7.94 -8.11 -19.41
CA LEU A 180 8.91 -7.43 -18.54
C LEU A 180 9.42 -6.10 -19.13
N GLN A 181 8.74 -5.55 -20.14
CA GLN A 181 9.22 -4.43 -20.94
C GLN A 181 8.21 -3.28 -21.03
N THR A 182 7.80 -2.70 -19.90
CA THR A 182 7.54 -1.24 -19.76
C THR A 182 7.11 -0.85 -18.32
N PRO A 183 8.00 -0.87 -17.32
CA PRO A 183 7.76 -0.09 -16.11
C PRO A 183 8.11 1.37 -16.41
N GLY A 184 7.25 2.05 -17.18
CA GLY A 184 7.60 3.35 -17.73
C GLY A 184 6.47 4.00 -18.49
N GLN A 185 5.50 4.54 -17.75
CA GLN A 185 5.20 5.97 -17.77
C GLN A 185 3.99 6.30 -16.88
N ARG A 186 4.25 7.16 -15.89
CA ARG A 186 3.29 7.86 -15.01
C ARG A 186 2.64 7.06 -13.88
N PHE A 187 3.39 6.14 -13.26
CA PHE A 187 3.33 6.03 -11.81
C PHE A 187 4.11 7.20 -11.24
N GLY A 188 3.55 7.91 -10.26
CA GLY A 188 4.11 9.14 -9.72
C GLY A 188 5.60 8.96 -9.44
N THR A 189 6.42 9.76 -10.12
CA THR A 189 7.88 9.81 -9.95
C THR A 189 8.26 9.95 -8.48
N PHE A 190 7.39 10.58 -7.68
CA PHE A 190 7.53 10.70 -6.24
C PHE A 190 7.46 9.35 -5.51
N GLN A 191 6.63 8.40 -5.93
CA GLN A 191 6.45 7.13 -5.22
C GLN A 191 7.51 6.09 -5.57
N ILE A 192 8.03 6.03 -6.80
CA ILE A 192 9.19 5.14 -7.09
C ILE A 192 10.47 5.73 -6.50
N ILE A 193 10.65 7.06 -6.53
CA ILE A 193 11.76 7.68 -5.79
C ILE A 193 11.56 7.46 -4.30
N VAL A 194 10.37 7.62 -3.72
CA VAL A 194 10.12 7.33 -2.29
C VAL A 194 10.16 5.83 -1.98
N SER A 195 9.89 4.92 -2.91
CA SER A 195 9.97 3.48 -2.69
C SER A 195 11.38 2.94 -2.89
N VAL A 196 12.17 3.46 -3.84
CA VAL A 196 13.58 3.11 -4.02
C VAL A 196 14.44 3.86 -3.02
N SER A 197 14.30 5.19 -2.88
CA SER A 197 14.88 5.95 -1.76
C SER A 197 14.28 5.55 -0.41
N GLY A 198 13.12 4.90 -0.40
CA GLY A 198 12.55 4.28 0.79
C GLY A 198 13.25 2.98 1.13
N LEU A 199 13.35 2.05 0.18
CA LEU A 199 13.96 0.74 0.42
C LEU A 199 15.47 0.82 0.63
N THR A 200 16.21 1.56 -0.20
CA THR A 200 17.67 1.67 -0.06
C THR A 200 18.07 2.94 0.66
N GLY A 201 17.41 4.06 0.37
CA GLY A 201 17.75 5.33 1.01
C GLY A 201 17.47 5.31 2.51
N LEU A 202 16.36 4.74 3.00
CA LEU A 202 16.11 4.68 4.44
C LEU A 202 16.99 3.67 5.19
N LEU A 203 17.41 2.58 4.53
CA LEU A 203 18.40 1.65 5.10
C LEU A 203 19.77 2.32 5.23
N ILE A 204 20.23 3.03 4.19
CA ILE A 204 21.49 3.78 4.20
C ILE A 204 21.43 4.93 5.21
N LEU A 205 20.32 5.67 5.24
CA LEU A 205 20.06 6.73 6.22
C LEU A 205 20.12 6.19 7.65
N GLY A 206 19.50 5.03 7.88
CA GLY A 206 19.55 4.29 9.13
C GLY A 206 20.98 3.88 9.51
N SER A 207 21.76 3.29 8.59
CA SER A 207 23.15 2.91 8.82
C SER A 207 24.05 4.11 9.12
N VAL A 208 23.84 5.24 8.43
CA VAL A 208 24.60 6.48 8.66
C VAL A 208 24.29 7.04 10.04
N LEU A 209 23.02 7.11 10.42
CA LEU A 209 22.61 7.61 11.73
C LEU A 209 23.10 6.71 12.88
N ASP A 210 23.04 5.39 12.69
CA ASP A 210 23.53 4.40 13.65
C ASP A 210 25.05 4.52 13.85
N ALA A 211 25.80 4.64 12.75
CA ALA A 211 27.25 4.88 12.79
C ALA A 211 27.63 6.23 13.45
N GLN A 212 26.71 7.21 13.45
CA GLN A 212 26.90 8.52 14.09
C GLN A 212 26.23 8.62 15.47
N HIS A 213 25.84 7.48 16.05
CA HIS A 213 25.17 7.38 17.36
C HIS A 213 23.94 8.30 17.52
N ASN A 214 23.26 8.67 16.43
CA ASN A 214 22.17 9.65 16.41
C ASN A 214 22.51 11.03 17.02
N THR A 215 23.78 11.35 17.22
CA THR A 215 24.22 12.62 17.83
C THR A 215 24.70 13.62 16.79
N VAL A 216 25.17 13.14 15.64
CA VAL A 216 25.72 13.97 14.56
C VAL A 216 25.00 13.65 13.25
N TYR A 217 24.43 14.67 12.61
CA TYR A 217 23.63 14.52 11.37
C TYR A 217 24.41 14.85 10.09
N SER A 218 25.73 15.02 10.17
CA SER A 218 26.57 15.43 9.04
C SER A 218 26.59 14.39 7.91
N GLY A 219 26.54 13.10 8.24
CA GLY A 219 26.45 12.03 7.23
C GLY A 219 25.13 12.08 6.48
N LEU A 220 24.05 12.50 7.14
CA LEU A 220 22.75 12.75 6.51
C LEU A 220 22.81 13.87 5.48
N GLN A 221 23.49 14.97 5.82
CA GLN A 221 23.63 16.14 4.96
C GLN A 221 24.48 15.81 3.72
N ILE A 222 25.55 15.03 3.89
CA ILE A 222 26.38 14.56 2.78
C ILE A 222 25.56 13.62 1.88
N PHE A 223 24.85 12.65 2.46
CA PHE A 223 24.00 11.73 1.71
C PHE A 223 22.92 12.48 0.92
N ALA A 224 22.21 13.43 1.55
CA ALA A 224 21.21 14.25 0.89
C ALA A 224 21.81 15.10 -0.25
N SER A 225 23.00 15.67 -0.05
CA SER A 225 23.70 16.46 -1.07
C SER A 225 24.10 15.61 -2.28
N VAL A 226 24.62 14.40 -2.05
CA VAL A 226 24.97 13.46 -3.13
C VAL A 226 23.73 13.01 -3.89
N CYS A 227 22.64 12.68 -3.19
CA CYS A 227 21.37 12.34 -3.81
C CYS A 227 20.80 13.48 -4.65
N ALA A 228 20.88 14.73 -4.16
CA ALA A 228 20.42 15.91 -4.89
C ALA A 228 21.24 16.14 -6.17
N LEU A 229 22.57 15.97 -6.13
CA LEU A 229 23.44 16.08 -7.30
C LEU A 229 23.15 15.00 -8.33
N LEU A 230 23.03 13.74 -7.90
CA LEU A 230 22.67 12.61 -8.78
C LEU A 230 21.28 12.79 -9.40
N GLY A 231 20.30 13.22 -8.61
CA GLY A 231 18.95 13.52 -9.09
C GLY A 231 18.95 14.62 -10.16
N THR A 232 19.69 15.71 -9.92
CA THR A 232 19.86 16.80 -10.88
C THR A 232 20.52 16.32 -12.17
N LEU A 233 21.56 15.49 -12.07
CA LEU A 233 22.23 14.89 -13.21
C LEU A 233 21.28 14.02 -14.05
N PHE A 234 20.49 13.14 -13.41
CA PHE A 234 19.55 12.28 -14.12
C PHE A 234 18.45 13.07 -14.83
N ILE A 235 17.91 14.11 -14.20
CA ILE A 235 16.92 15.00 -14.82
C ILE A 235 17.54 15.73 -16.02
N GLY A 236 18.77 16.23 -15.89
CA GLY A 236 19.50 16.88 -16.98
C GLY A 236 19.72 15.95 -18.18
N VAL A 237 20.25 14.75 -17.93
CA VAL A 237 20.49 13.73 -18.97
C VAL A 237 19.18 13.29 -19.63
N SER A 238 18.13 13.02 -18.85
CA SER A 238 16.81 12.66 -19.37
C SER A 238 16.25 13.75 -20.29
N THR A 239 16.37 15.02 -19.88
CA THR A 239 15.92 16.18 -20.66
C THR A 239 16.69 16.28 -21.99
N LEU A 240 18.00 16.06 -21.99
CA LEU A 240 18.82 16.07 -23.20
C LEU A 240 18.46 14.93 -24.16
N LEU A 241 18.26 13.72 -23.64
CA LEU A 241 17.86 12.56 -24.43
C LEU A 241 16.47 12.75 -25.06
N LEU A 242 15.50 13.26 -24.29
CA LEU A 242 14.17 13.57 -24.79
C LEU A 242 14.18 14.68 -25.84
N ARG A 243 15.05 15.69 -25.69
CA ARG A 243 15.24 16.75 -26.70
C ARG A 243 15.77 16.18 -28.02
N LYS A 244 16.81 15.33 -27.97
CA LYS A 244 17.37 14.66 -29.16
C LYS A 244 16.33 13.76 -29.83
N ALA A 245 15.58 12.97 -29.06
CA ALA A 245 14.53 12.10 -29.59
C ALA A 245 13.38 12.86 -30.27
N ARG A 246 13.01 14.05 -29.76
CA ARG A 246 11.99 14.92 -30.39
C ARG A 246 12.48 15.59 -31.68
N GLN A 247 13.77 15.94 -31.76
CA GLN A 247 14.35 16.48 -32.99
C GLN A 247 14.44 15.41 -34.10
N ALA A 248 14.70 14.15 -33.75
CA ALA A 248 14.75 13.03 -34.70
C ALA A 248 13.38 12.63 -35.29
N ARG A 249 12.25 13.01 -34.66
CA ARG A 249 10.88 12.74 -35.15
C ARG A 249 10.27 13.84 -36.01
N LYS A 250 11.02 14.93 -36.27
CA LYS A 250 10.56 16.08 -37.07
C LYS A 250 10.96 16.03 -38.55
N ILE A 251 11.38 14.85 -39.03
CA ILE A 251 11.69 14.56 -40.44
C ILE A 251 10.60 13.61 -40.96
#